data_AF-A0A6I4W211-F1
#
_entry.id   AF-A0A6I4W211-F1
#
_cell.length_a   1.000
_cell.length_b   1.000
_cell.length_c   1.000
_cell.angle_alpha   90.00
_cell.angle_beta   90.00
_cell.angle_gamma   90.00
#
_symmetry.space_group_name_H-M   'P 1'
#
loop_
_entity.id
_entity.type
_entity.pdbx_description
1 polymer ?
#
loop_
_entity_poly.entity_id
_entity_poly.type
_entity_poly.pdbx_seq_one_letter_code
_entity_poly.pdbx_strand_id
1 'polypeptide(L)'
;MSKVMEIKSTLMRMRVGEAVRFPTNKADRFVEIDRVFTGKKQSWVVYVDGERKVMQKIDDVVEVIQKNWNPSLKKIMDEQFSELEEIIDLGEF
;
A
#
# COMPACT_ATOMS: atom_id res chain seq x y z
N MET A 1 -11.81 -6.86 -12.05
CA MET A 1 -10.53 -7.50 -11.69
C MET A 1 -10.41 -7.41 -10.16
N SER A 2 -9.95 -8.44 -9.43
CA SER A 2 -9.91 -8.36 -7.97
C SER A 2 -8.68 -7.56 -7.49
N LYS A 3 -8.83 -6.76 -6.43
CA LYS A 3 -7.76 -5.92 -5.88
C LYS A 3 -6.50 -6.70 -5.48
N VAL A 4 -6.69 -7.95 -5.07
CA VAL A 4 -5.60 -8.92 -4.81
C VAL A 4 -4.76 -9.18 -6.06
N MET A 5 -5.43 -9.34 -7.21
CA MET A 5 -4.76 -9.59 -8.48
C MET A 5 -3.98 -8.36 -8.94
N GLU A 6 -4.51 -7.16 -8.72
CA GLU A 6 -3.81 -5.90 -8.99
C GLU A 6 -2.54 -5.75 -8.14
N ILE A 7 -2.65 -5.98 -6.82
CA ILE A 7 -1.50 -5.96 -5.91
C ILE A 7 -0.43 -6.95 -6.38
N LYS A 8 -0.82 -8.20 -6.66
CA LYS A 8 0.09 -9.22 -7.19
C LYS A 8 0.79 -8.76 -8.47
N SER A 9 0.03 -8.25 -9.44
CA SER A 9 0.58 -7.76 -10.71
C SER A 9 1.53 -6.58 -10.51
N THR A 10 1.27 -5.70 -9.55
CA THR A 10 2.20 -4.62 -9.19
C THR A 10 3.49 -5.17 -8.59
N LEU A 11 3.39 -6.06 -7.59
CA LEU A 11 4.56 -6.67 -6.94
C LEU A 11 5.43 -7.51 -7.88
N MET A 12 4.84 -8.17 -8.88
CA MET A 12 5.60 -8.92 -9.90
C MET A 12 6.34 -8.02 -10.90
N ARG A 13 5.81 -6.82 -11.18
CA ARG A 13 6.37 -5.85 -12.12
C ARG A 13 7.45 -4.96 -11.50
N MET A 14 7.54 -4.90 -10.17
CA MET A 14 8.57 -4.14 -9.45
C MET A 14 9.98 -4.52 -9.91
N ARG A 15 10.84 -3.53 -10.13
CA ARG A 15 12.28 -3.77 -10.31
C ARG A 15 12.94 -4.00 -8.95
N VAL A 16 14.10 -4.65 -8.96
CA VAL A 16 14.88 -4.81 -7.72
C VAL A 16 15.41 -3.45 -7.28
N GLY A 17 15.27 -3.14 -5.99
CA GLY A 17 15.59 -1.83 -5.43
C GLY A 17 14.52 -0.75 -5.66
N GLU A 18 13.40 -1.11 -6.27
CA GLU A 18 12.23 -0.23 -6.37
C GLU A 18 11.31 -0.50 -5.17
N ALA A 19 10.97 0.57 -4.45
CA ALA A 19 10.04 0.56 -3.33
C ALA A 19 8.63 0.90 -3.81
N VAL A 20 7.63 0.10 -3.42
CA VAL A 20 6.21 0.39 -3.63
C VAL A 20 5.54 0.57 -2.28
N ARG A 21 4.73 1.63 -2.16
CA ARG A 21 4.01 1.96 -0.93
C ARG A 21 2.52 1.70 -1.10
N PHE A 22 1.94 0.99 -0.15
CA PHE A 22 0.51 0.76 -0.05
C PHE A 22 -0.04 1.50 1.18
N PRO A 23 -1.04 2.38 1.04
CA PRO A 23 -1.64 3.03 2.21
C PRO A 23 -2.26 2.02 3.17
N THR A 24 -2.24 2.37 4.45
CA THR A 24 -2.87 1.61 5.52
C THR A 24 -4.17 2.28 5.99
N ASN A 25 -4.77 1.74 7.04
CA ASN A 25 -5.93 2.32 7.71
C ASN A 25 -5.63 3.56 8.58
N LYS A 26 -4.36 3.92 8.76
CA LYS A 26 -3.94 5.10 9.51
C LYS A 26 -3.40 6.13 8.53
N ALA A 27 -3.84 7.38 8.66
CA ALA A 27 -3.26 8.50 7.95
C ALA A 27 -1.74 8.53 8.17
N ASP A 28 -0.98 8.83 7.12
CA ASP A 28 0.49 8.88 7.10
C ASP A 28 1.23 7.56 7.37
N ARG A 29 0.54 6.41 7.31
CA ARG A 29 1.18 5.10 7.41
C ARG A 29 1.03 4.29 6.12
N PHE A 30 2.15 3.70 5.72
CA PHE A 30 2.25 2.87 4.52
C PHE A 30 2.86 1.52 4.85
N VAL A 31 2.42 0.48 4.16
CA VAL A 31 3.21 -0.74 3.97
C VAL A 31 4.15 -0.46 2.80
N GLU A 32 5.43 -0.37 3.09
CA GLU A 32 6.47 -0.23 2.05
C GLU A 32 7.02 -1.60 1.71
N ILE A 33 7.18 -1.85 0.40
CA ILE A 33 7.64 -3.12 -0.11
C ILE A 33 8.78 -2.89 -1.08
N ASP A 34 9.91 -3.53 -0.82
CA ASP A 34 11.05 -3.57 -1.73
C ASP A 34 11.22 -4.95 -2.31
N ARG A 35 11.49 -5.04 -3.61
CA ARG A 35 11.95 -6.29 -4.21
C ARG A 35 13.46 -6.40 -4.06
N VAL A 36 13.92 -7.52 -3.52
CA VAL A 36 15.34 -7.81 -3.29
C VAL A 36 15.72 -9.21 -3.79
N PHE A 37 17.02 -9.46 -3.95
CA PHE A 37 17.55 -10.81 -4.11
C PHE A 37 18.22 -11.26 -2.81
N THR A 38 17.82 -12.41 -2.30
CA THR A 38 18.49 -13.07 -1.17
C THR A 38 19.22 -14.30 -1.74
N GLY A 39 20.52 -14.15 -1.99
CA GLY A 39 21.29 -15.12 -2.75
C GLY A 39 20.84 -15.17 -4.21
N LYS A 40 20.39 -16.35 -4.68
CA LYS A 40 19.83 -16.53 -6.04
C LYS A 40 18.30 -16.47 -6.12
N LYS A 41 17.63 -16.25 -4.98
CA LYS A 41 16.16 -16.22 -4.90
C LYS A 41 15.67 -14.80 -4.79
N GLN A 42 14.57 -14.51 -5.47
CA GLN A 42 13.83 -13.29 -5.28
C GLN A 42 13.09 -13.32 -3.94
N SER A 43 13.13 -12.20 -3.23
CA SER A 43 12.41 -11.96 -2.00
C SER A 43 11.81 -10.56 -2.01
N TRP A 44 10.93 -10.28 -1.07
CA TRP A 44 10.39 -8.97 -0.81
C TRP A 44 10.70 -8.59 0.63
N VAL A 45 11.14 -7.37 0.83
CA VAL A 45 11.23 -6.76 2.16
C VAL A 45 9.94 -5.98 2.37
N VAL A 46 9.26 -6.24 3.46
CA VAL A 46 8.04 -5.55 3.87
C VAL A 46 8.37 -4.73 5.11
N TYR A 47 8.13 -3.43 5.03
CA TYR A 47 8.22 -2.50 6.15
C TYR A 47 6.81 -2.08 6.55
N VAL A 48 6.46 -2.34 7.81
CA VAL A 48 5.17 -1.94 8.37
C VAL A 48 5.34 -1.69 9.87
N ASP A 49 4.81 -0.57 10.36
CA ASP A 49 4.86 -0.19 11.78
C ASP A 49 6.27 -0.25 12.42
N GLY A 50 7.31 0.08 11.64
CA GLY A 50 8.70 0.05 12.10
C GLY A 50 9.33 -1.36 12.12
N GLU A 51 8.56 -2.40 11.79
CA GLU A 51 9.08 -3.76 11.62
C GLU A 51 9.51 -4.00 10.18
N ARG A 52 10.63 -4.69 10.01
CA ARG A 52 11.16 -5.15 8.72
C ARG A 52 11.05 -6.67 8.63
N LYS A 53 10.33 -7.17 7.63
CA LYS A 53 10.16 -8.62 7.39
C LYS A 53 10.63 -8.98 5.98
N VAL A 54 11.43 -10.03 5.85
CA VAL A 54 11.84 -10.57 4.55
C VAL A 54 10.97 -11.77 4.21
N MET A 55 10.29 -11.72 3.07
CA MET A 55 9.33 -12.74 2.63
C MET A 55 9.74 -13.28 1.27
N GLN A 56 9.70 -14.60 1.10
CA GLN A 56 10.06 -15.26 -0.16
C GLN A 56 8.84 -15.58 -1.04
N LYS A 57 7.64 -15.62 -0.44
CA LYS A 57 6.40 -15.89 -1.16
C LYS A 57 5.63 -14.59 -1.34
N ILE A 58 5.22 -14.35 -2.58
CA ILE A 58 4.40 -13.18 -2.92
C ILE A 58 3.03 -13.22 -2.24
N ASP A 59 2.49 -14.42 -1.98
CA ASP A 59 1.21 -14.59 -1.29
C ASP A 59 1.26 -14.05 0.15
N ASP A 60 2.35 -14.35 0.88
CA ASP A 60 2.56 -13.86 2.25
C ASP A 60 2.64 -12.32 2.28
N VAL A 61 3.30 -11.72 1.29
CA VAL A 61 3.40 -10.26 1.14
C VAL A 61 2.03 -9.64 0.92
N VAL A 62 1.23 -10.24 0.02
CA VAL A 62 -0.13 -9.79 -0.28
C VAL A 62 -1.02 -9.90 0.95
N GLU A 63 -0.89 -10.97 1.74
CA GLU A 63 -1.63 -11.14 2.99
C GLU A 63 -1.30 -10.03 4.00
N VAL A 64 -0.02 -9.63 4.13
CA VAL A 64 0.36 -8.50 4.99
C VAL A 64 -0.25 -7.20 4.50
N ILE A 65 -0.22 -6.93 3.19
CA ILE A 65 -0.87 -5.74 2.64
C ILE A 65 -2.36 -5.78 2.98
N GLN A 66 -3.05 -6.89 2.72
CA GLN A 66 -4.48 -7.01 2.98
C GLN A 66 -4.86 -6.85 4.47
N LYS A 67 -4.05 -7.38 5.39
CA LYS A 67 -4.29 -7.23 6.83
C LYS A 67 -4.15 -5.79 7.30
N ASN A 68 -3.24 -5.03 6.71
CA ASN A 68 -3.01 -3.61 7.05
C ASN A 68 -3.87 -2.65 6.21
N TRP A 69 -4.34 -3.13 5.06
CA TRP A 69 -5.27 -2.44 4.17
C TRP A 69 -6.70 -2.67 4.64
N ASN A 70 -7.21 -1.77 5.48
CA ASN A 70 -8.62 -1.83 5.84
C ASN A 70 -9.48 -1.42 4.61
N PRO A 71 -10.49 -2.21 4.20
CA PRO A 71 -11.43 -1.84 3.13
C PRO A 71 -12.21 -0.54 3.40
N SER A 72 -12.25 -0.08 4.66
CA SER A 72 -12.74 1.26 5.01
C SER A 72 -11.90 2.41 4.45
N LEU A 73 -10.78 2.16 3.75
CA LEU A 73 -10.07 3.19 2.97
C LEU A 73 -10.99 3.94 2.02
N LYS A 74 -12.03 3.29 1.47
CA LYS A 74 -13.05 4.01 0.69
C LYS A 74 -13.84 5.00 1.55
N LYS A 75 -14.20 4.60 2.77
CA LYS A 75 -14.92 5.42 3.75
C LYS A 75 -14.06 6.56 4.30
N ILE A 76 -12.78 6.31 4.55
CA ILE A 76 -11.81 7.31 5.01
C ILE A 76 -11.44 8.28 3.87
N MET A 77 -11.35 7.81 2.63
CA MET A 77 -11.22 8.70 1.47
C MET A 77 -12.47 9.54 1.29
N ASP A 78 -13.68 8.95 1.31
CA ASP A 78 -14.94 9.70 1.21
C ASP A 78 -15.05 10.74 2.35
N GLU A 79 -14.64 10.42 3.57
CA GLU A 79 -14.61 11.35 4.71
C GLU A 79 -13.57 12.48 4.51
N GLN A 80 -12.34 12.19 4.07
CA GLN A 80 -11.31 13.22 3.84
C GLN A 80 -11.56 14.08 2.60
N PHE A 81 -12.23 13.57 1.56
CA PHE A 81 -12.63 14.36 0.40
C PHE A 81 -13.88 15.21 0.69
N SER A 82 -14.78 14.77 1.58
CA SER A 82 -15.92 15.58 2.02
C SER A 82 -15.50 16.78 2.88
N GLU A 83 -14.43 16.67 3.66
CA GLU A 83 -13.84 17.82 4.37
C GLU A 83 -13.12 18.80 3.43
N LEU A 84 -12.68 18.35 2.25
CA LEU A 84 -12.07 19.21 1.22
C LEU A 84 -13.09 19.94 0.34
N GLU A 85 -14.34 19.47 0.28
CA GLU A 85 -15.44 20.16 -0.43
C GLU A 85 -16.05 21.33 0.37
N GLU A 86 -15.70 21.50 1.65
CA GLU A 86 -16.20 22.62 2.47
C GLU A 86 -15.34 23.91 2.36
N ILE A 87 -14.36 23.96 1.44
CA ILE A 87 -13.58 25.18 1.17
C ILE A 87 -13.58 25.52 -0.33
N ILE A 88 -14.74 25.62 -0.98
CA ILE A 88 -14.91 26.53 -2.12
C ILE A 88 -16.35 27.08 -2.11
N ASP A 89 -16.60 28.11 -1.30
CA ASP A 89 -17.50 29.21 -1.69
C ASP A 89 -17.06 30.51 -1.01
N LEU A 90 -15.97 31.08 -1.53
CA LEU A 90 -15.61 32.48 -1.31
C LEU A 90 -15.35 33.11 -2.67
N GLY A 91 -16.42 33.30 -3.43
CA GLY A 91 -16.38 34.15 -4.60
C GLY A 91 -17.59 33.95 -5.49
N GLU A 92 -18.60 34.79 -5.32
CA GLU A 92 -19.04 35.73 -6.37
C GLU A 92 -20.04 36.77 -5.84
N PHE A 93 -19.62 38.05 -5.92
CA PHE A 93 -20.36 39.33 -5.88
C PHE A 93 -21.03 39.84 -4.57
#